data_AF-A0A352NHR6-F1
#
_entry.id   AF-A0A352NHR6-F1
#
_cell.length_a   1.000
_cell.length_b   1.000
_cell.length_c   1.000
_cell.angle_alpha   90.00
_cell.angle_beta   90.00
_cell.angle_gamma   90.00
#
_symmetry.space_group_name_H-M   'P 1'
#
loop_
_entity.id
_entity.type
_entity.pdbx_description
1 polymer ?
#
loop_
_entity_poly.entity_id
_entity_poly.type
_entity_poly.pdbx_seq_one_letter_code
_entity_poly.pdbx_strand_id
1 'polypeptide(L)'
;KTAARLLKEYGSLESLLSAAGEIAGRTGEQVRSFREQAALSKKLVTIHREAPVDIDLEQCRWTGPDYKELLEVFKKLEFKSLIKSIYRDDGATGRQKKEGLRKSSAAQQAFPEPDLETYPVNFQLLVTPASLKAFVRAAQKSGLVALAASGDARGKVTSLGFALKGGKTYCLNLQPVEADCQDETAGENLTLFSNTAAAATSPDSFSSKAMESLKIVCEDSCIKKYCHNGKETIRLLQRSGIGFKHLAFDTMLAAVPRPNVPKRHPQVHGWG
;
A
#
# COMPACT_ATOMS: atom_id res chain seq x y z
N LYS A 1 -6.83 6.80 28.94
CA LYS A 1 -7.81 7.16 30.00
C LYS A 1 -7.59 8.58 30.54
N THR A 2 -6.36 9.00 30.83
CA THR A 2 -6.04 10.35 31.34
C THR A 2 -6.44 11.50 30.40
N ALA A 3 -6.13 11.41 29.10
CA ALA A 3 -6.50 12.44 28.12
C ALA A 3 -8.03 12.64 28.00
N ALA A 4 -8.79 11.55 28.05
CA ALA A 4 -10.25 11.62 28.03
C ALA A 4 -10.83 12.26 29.31
N ARG A 5 -10.17 12.10 30.47
CA ARG A 5 -10.56 12.79 31.71
C ARG A 5 -10.35 14.30 31.59
N LEU A 6 -9.17 14.72 31.12
CA LEU A 6 -8.84 16.13 30.95
C LEU A 6 -9.76 16.81 29.91
N LEU A 7 -10.08 16.14 28.81
CA LEU A 7 -11.04 16.66 27.84
C LEU A 7 -12.46 16.75 28.38
N LYS A 8 -12.86 15.89 29.34
CA LYS A 8 -14.14 16.00 30.02
C LYS A 8 -14.17 17.16 31.03
N GLU A 9 -13.06 17.41 31.73
CA GLU A 9 -12.94 18.51 32.70
C GLU A 9 -12.87 19.88 32.02
N TYR A 10 -12.08 20.01 30.94
CA TYR A 10 -11.84 21.29 30.27
C TYR A 10 -12.69 21.50 29.01
N GLY A 11 -13.42 20.48 28.55
CA GLY A 11 -14.38 20.53 27.44
C GLY A 11 -13.75 20.57 26.03
N SER A 12 -12.73 21.39 25.83
CA SER A 12 -12.03 21.52 24.54
C SER A 12 -10.51 21.46 24.71
N LEU A 13 -9.81 21.14 23.62
CA LEU A 13 -8.35 21.15 23.62
C LEU A 13 -7.82 22.57 23.85
N GLU A 14 -8.47 23.58 23.28
CA GLU A 14 -8.11 24.99 23.45
C GLU A 14 -8.22 25.44 24.90
N SER A 15 -9.34 25.10 25.55
CA SER A 15 -9.56 25.40 26.96
C SER A 15 -8.52 24.71 27.85
N LEU A 16 -8.19 23.45 27.54
CA LEU A 16 -7.17 22.68 28.25
C LEU A 16 -5.77 23.30 28.07
N LEU A 17 -5.41 23.72 26.86
CA LEU A 17 -4.11 24.33 26.58
C LEU A 17 -3.99 25.74 27.18
N SER A 18 -5.09 26.48 27.29
CA SER A 18 -5.13 27.80 27.96
C SER A 18 -5.00 27.66 29.48
N ALA A 19 -5.64 26.65 30.08
CA ALA A 19 -5.54 26.34 31.50
C ALA A 19 -4.31 25.49 31.87
N ALA A 20 -3.40 25.23 30.92
CA ALA A 20 -2.24 24.38 31.13
C ALA A 20 -1.33 24.85 32.29
N GLY A 21 -1.36 26.14 32.65
CA GLY A 21 -0.66 26.69 33.81
C GLY A 21 -1.18 26.18 35.16
N GLU A 22 -2.47 25.84 35.26
CA GLU A 22 -3.14 25.45 36.50
C GLU A 22 -3.08 23.93 36.75
N ILE A 23 -2.77 23.15 35.71
CA ILE A 23 -2.67 21.70 35.81
C ILE A 23 -1.38 21.33 36.56
N ALA A 24 -1.53 20.75 37.75
CA ALA A 24 -0.39 20.34 38.57
C ALA A 24 0.22 18.99 38.13
N GLY A 25 1.49 18.79 38.50
CA GLY A 25 2.22 17.54 38.33
C GLY A 25 2.67 17.22 36.89
N ARG A 26 3.15 15.99 36.69
CA ARG A 26 3.73 15.49 35.44
C ARG A 26 2.81 15.65 34.22
N THR A 27 1.51 15.56 34.44
CA THR A 27 0.50 15.73 33.38
C THR A 27 0.46 17.18 32.87
N GLY A 28 0.52 18.17 33.77
CA GLY A 28 0.55 19.57 33.37
C GLY A 28 1.84 19.95 32.65
N GLU A 29 2.97 19.40 33.08
CA GLU A 29 4.26 19.57 32.41
C GLU A 29 4.24 19.02 30.98
N GLN A 30 3.67 17.82 30.78
CA GLN A 30 3.48 17.25 29.44
C GLN A 30 2.59 18.13 28.56
N VAL A 31 1.48 18.65 29.09
CA VAL A 31 0.58 19.52 28.33
C VAL A 31 1.29 20.81 27.90
N ARG A 32 2.13 21.39 28.76
CA ARG A 32 2.92 22.59 28.44
C ARG A 32 3.99 22.30 27.39
N SER A 33 4.77 21.24 27.58
CA SER A 33 5.88 20.87 26.68
C SER A 33 5.41 20.48 25.27
N PHE A 34 4.20 19.93 25.13
CA PHE A 34 3.66 19.47 23.86
C PHE A 34 2.50 20.35 23.32
N ARG A 35 2.35 21.57 23.82
CA ARG A 35 1.25 22.48 23.44
C ARG A 35 1.13 22.69 21.93
N GLU A 36 2.24 23.01 21.26
CA GLU A 36 2.26 23.26 19.81
C GLU A 36 1.95 21.99 19.02
N GLN A 37 2.50 20.85 19.44
CA GLN A 37 2.26 19.56 18.81
C GLN A 37 0.80 19.13 18.94
N ALA A 38 0.16 19.38 20.09
CA ALA A 38 -1.25 19.11 20.30
C ALA A 38 -2.14 19.99 19.39
N ALA A 39 -1.83 21.28 19.29
CA ALA A 39 -2.53 22.20 18.40
C ALA A 39 -2.40 21.79 16.92
N LEU A 40 -1.19 21.43 16.48
CA LEU A 40 -0.95 20.93 15.13
C LEU A 40 -1.69 19.61 14.87
N SER A 41 -1.67 18.69 15.83
CA SER A 41 -2.37 17.40 15.72
C SER A 41 -3.87 17.62 15.55
N LYS A 42 -4.47 18.56 16.30
CA LYS A 42 -5.88 18.95 16.12
C LYS A 42 -6.13 19.47 14.71
N LYS A 43 -5.28 20.36 14.21
CA LYS A 43 -5.40 20.91 12.85
C LYS A 43 -5.37 19.81 11.79
N LEU A 44 -4.47 18.84 11.91
CA LEU A 44 -4.31 17.75 10.94
C LEU A 44 -5.49 16.78 10.90
N VAL A 45 -6.16 16.56 12.03
CA VAL A 45 -7.33 15.66 12.12
C VAL A 45 -8.66 16.38 11.91
N THR A 46 -8.65 17.71 11.79
CA THR A 46 -9.87 18.49 11.57
C THR A 46 -10.37 18.29 10.15
N ILE A 47 -11.56 17.70 10.01
CA ILE A 47 -12.18 17.48 8.71
C ILE A 47 -12.56 18.82 8.09
N HIS A 48 -12.07 19.08 6.88
CA HIS A 48 -12.44 20.25 6.09
C HIS A 48 -13.82 20.05 5.47
N ARG A 49 -14.86 20.63 6.08
CA ARG A 49 -16.26 20.46 5.67
C ARG A 49 -16.68 21.33 4.48
N GLU A 50 -15.89 22.34 4.14
CA GLU A 50 -16.17 23.30 3.05
C GLU A 50 -15.37 22.95 1.78
N ALA A 51 -15.06 21.67 1.58
CA ALA A 51 -14.38 21.26 0.35
C ALA A 51 -15.28 21.58 -0.85
N PRO A 52 -14.77 22.25 -1.90
CA PRO A 52 -15.57 22.65 -3.07
C PRO A 52 -15.82 21.43 -3.98
N VAL A 53 -16.63 20.50 -3.50
CA VAL A 53 -17.01 19.30 -4.23
C VAL A 53 -18.48 19.41 -4.57
N ASP A 54 -18.77 19.54 -5.86
CA ASP A 54 -20.12 19.51 -6.40
C ASP A 54 -20.52 18.04 -6.56
N ILE A 55 -21.22 17.49 -5.56
CA ILE A 55 -21.69 16.10 -5.54
C ILE A 55 -23.21 16.09 -5.43
N ASP A 56 -23.85 15.47 -6.41
CA ASP A 56 -25.24 15.08 -6.32
C ASP A 56 -25.35 13.74 -5.54
N LEU A 57 -25.86 13.80 -4.31
CA LEU A 57 -26.00 12.62 -3.45
C LEU A 57 -26.92 11.54 -4.06
N GLU A 58 -27.86 11.91 -4.91
CA GLU A 58 -28.74 10.96 -5.59
C GLU A 58 -27.97 10.13 -6.62
N GLN A 59 -26.95 10.70 -7.27
CA GLN A 59 -26.05 9.96 -8.16
C GLN A 59 -25.09 9.03 -7.40
N CYS A 60 -24.88 9.27 -6.10
CA CYS A 60 -24.09 8.39 -5.25
C CYS A 60 -24.88 7.21 -4.69
N ARG A 61 -26.15 7.03 -5.06
CA ARG A 61 -26.92 5.85 -4.64
C ARG A 61 -26.30 4.57 -5.19
N TRP A 62 -26.10 3.61 -4.29
CA TRP A 62 -25.67 2.28 -4.67
C TRP A 62 -26.82 1.52 -5.35
N THR A 63 -26.68 1.24 -6.64
CA THR A 63 -27.67 0.50 -7.43
C THR A 63 -27.35 -0.99 -7.56
N GLY A 64 -26.29 -1.47 -6.89
CA GLY A 64 -25.74 -2.81 -7.12
C GLY A 64 -24.77 -2.84 -8.31
N PRO A 65 -23.97 -3.91 -8.43
CA PRO A 65 -23.03 -4.07 -9.53
C PRO A 65 -23.75 -4.50 -10.82
N ASP A 66 -23.17 -4.18 -11.98
CA ASP A 66 -23.55 -4.86 -13.21
C ASP A 66 -22.99 -6.29 -13.15
N TYR A 67 -23.86 -7.25 -12.82
CA TYR A 67 -23.49 -8.64 -12.66
C TYR A 67 -22.91 -9.26 -13.94
N LYS A 68 -23.28 -8.77 -15.13
CA LYS A 68 -22.71 -9.28 -16.38
C LYS A 68 -21.25 -8.84 -16.51
N GLU A 69 -20.97 -7.55 -16.33
CA GLU A 69 -19.59 -7.05 -16.36
C GLU A 69 -18.73 -7.62 -15.22
N LEU A 70 -19.31 -7.75 -14.03
CA LEU A 70 -18.65 -8.30 -12.85
C LEU A 70 -18.24 -9.76 -13.06
N LEU A 71 -19.13 -10.59 -13.62
CA LEU A 71 -18.84 -11.99 -13.94
C LEU A 71 -17.71 -12.12 -14.97
N GLU A 72 -17.68 -11.25 -15.99
CA GLU A 72 -16.61 -11.25 -16.99
C GLU A 72 -15.25 -10.90 -16.37
N VAL A 73 -15.20 -9.93 -15.45
CA VAL A 73 -13.98 -9.61 -14.70
C VAL A 73 -13.57 -10.76 -13.79
N PHE A 74 -14.51 -11.35 -13.04
CA PHE A 74 -14.20 -12.46 -12.13
C PHE A 74 -13.75 -13.71 -12.87
N LYS A 75 -14.29 -13.99 -14.07
CA LYS A 75 -13.81 -15.08 -14.93
C LYS A 75 -12.37 -14.84 -15.38
N LYS A 76 -12.06 -13.62 -15.84
CA LYS A 76 -10.70 -13.24 -16.26
C LYS A 76 -9.67 -13.33 -15.13
N LEU A 77 -10.09 -13.05 -13.90
CA LEU A 77 -9.26 -13.11 -12.70
C LEU A 77 -9.33 -14.46 -11.98
N GLU A 78 -10.07 -15.43 -12.53
CA GLU A 78 -10.28 -16.77 -11.98
C GLU A 78 -10.83 -16.79 -10.53
N PHE A 79 -11.62 -15.79 -10.15
CA PHE A 79 -12.24 -15.66 -8.81
C PHE A 79 -13.47 -16.56 -8.63
N LYS A 80 -13.26 -17.87 -8.73
CA LYS A 80 -14.31 -18.92 -8.71
C LYS A 80 -15.21 -18.85 -7.47
N SER A 81 -14.66 -18.54 -6.30
CA SER A 81 -15.44 -18.39 -5.06
C SER A 81 -16.39 -17.20 -5.07
N LEU A 82 -15.99 -16.07 -5.67
CA LEU A 82 -16.84 -14.88 -5.79
C LEU A 82 -17.90 -15.04 -6.88
N ILE A 83 -17.56 -15.71 -7.98
CA ILE A 83 -18.55 -16.11 -9.01
C ILE A 83 -19.65 -16.94 -8.36
N LYS A 84 -19.27 -17.92 -7.53
CA LYS A 84 -20.22 -18.77 -6.82
C LYS A 84 -21.07 -18.02 -5.79
N SER A 85 -20.54 -16.98 -5.15
CA SER A 85 -21.32 -16.19 -4.20
C SER A 85 -22.39 -15.34 -4.90
N ILE A 86 -22.12 -14.82 -6.11
CA ILE A 86 -23.11 -14.10 -6.93
C ILE A 86 -24.34 -14.99 -7.17
N TYR A 87 -24.14 -16.22 -7.65
CA TYR A 87 -25.24 -17.15 -7.94
C TYR A 87 -25.95 -17.67 -6.69
N ARG A 88 -25.35 -17.55 -5.51
CA ARG A 88 -25.96 -17.97 -4.24
C ARG A 88 -26.90 -16.88 -3.68
N ASP A 89 -26.65 -15.62 -4.00
CA ASP A 89 -27.42 -14.47 -3.51
C ASP A 89 -28.63 -14.13 -4.41
N ASP A 90 -28.58 -14.48 -5.70
CA ASP A 90 -29.69 -14.29 -6.65
C ASP A 90 -30.94 -15.14 -6.34
N GLY A 91 -30.85 -16.10 -5.42
CA GLY A 91 -31.99 -16.87 -4.91
C GLY A 91 -32.78 -16.20 -3.77
N ALA A 92 -32.35 -15.03 -3.29
CA ALA A 92 -32.87 -14.40 -2.08
C ALA A 92 -33.51 -13.02 -2.29
N THR A 93 -34.12 -12.76 -3.45
CA THR A 93 -35.13 -11.68 -3.56
C THR A 93 -36.42 -12.13 -2.87
N GLY A 94 -36.42 -12.13 -1.54
CA GLY A 94 -37.60 -12.50 -0.76
C GLY A 94 -37.39 -12.67 0.75
N ARG A 95 -37.55 -11.54 1.46
CA ARG A 95 -38.20 -11.47 2.80
C ARG A 95 -37.38 -11.78 4.07
N GLN A 96 -37.21 -10.69 4.83
CA GLN A 96 -37.24 -10.54 6.30
C GLN A 96 -36.11 -11.12 7.20
N LYS A 97 -35.46 -10.15 7.84
CA LYS A 97 -34.74 -10.16 9.12
C LYS A 97 -35.33 -11.10 10.19
N LYS A 98 -34.52 -12.03 10.70
CA LYS A 98 -34.46 -12.38 12.14
C LYS A 98 -33.04 -12.74 12.54
N GLU A 99 -32.50 -11.97 13.48
CA GLU A 99 -31.38 -12.36 14.33
C GLU A 99 -31.69 -13.68 15.04
N GLY A 100 -30.68 -14.54 15.13
CA GLY A 100 -30.77 -15.79 15.84
C GLY A 100 -29.49 -16.58 15.63
N LEU A 101 -28.53 -16.38 16.54
CA LEU A 101 -27.34 -17.19 16.70
C LEU A 101 -27.74 -18.68 16.73
N ARG A 102 -27.50 -19.40 15.64
CA ARG A 102 -27.59 -20.86 15.60
C ARG A 102 -26.30 -21.41 15.02
N LYS A 103 -25.51 -22.02 15.90
CA LYS A 103 -24.51 -23.02 15.53
C LYS A 103 -25.19 -24.02 14.60
N SER A 104 -24.72 -24.12 13.37
CA SER A 104 -25.06 -25.24 12.49
C SER A 104 -23.77 -25.99 12.18
N SER A 105 -23.55 -27.02 12.98
CA SER A 105 -22.82 -28.20 12.55
C SER A 105 -23.52 -28.83 11.34
N ALA A 106 -22.71 -29.25 10.38
CA ALA A 106 -23.02 -30.17 9.29
C ALA A 106 -23.88 -29.64 8.12
N ALA A 107 -23.17 -29.14 7.11
CA ALA A 107 -23.26 -29.74 5.79
C ALA A 107 -21.85 -29.75 5.17
N GLN A 108 -21.09 -30.79 5.53
CA GLN A 108 -19.92 -31.24 4.78
C GLN A 108 -20.37 -31.61 3.36
N GLN A 109 -20.31 -30.66 2.45
CA GLN A 109 -19.87 -30.92 1.10
C GLN A 109 -18.57 -30.13 0.94
N ALA A 110 -17.47 -30.82 1.21
CA ALA A 110 -16.16 -30.36 0.80
C ALA A 110 -16.20 -30.24 -0.73
N PHE A 111 -16.35 -29.01 -1.23
CA PHE A 111 -15.83 -28.70 -2.54
C PHE A 111 -14.33 -29.06 -2.47
N PRO A 112 -13.76 -29.74 -3.48
CA PRO A 112 -12.32 -29.95 -3.49
C PRO A 112 -11.67 -28.61 -3.22
N GLU A 113 -10.78 -28.56 -2.22
CA GLU A 113 -9.98 -27.36 -2.01
C GLU A 113 -9.47 -26.93 -3.38
N PRO A 114 -9.58 -25.63 -3.74
CA PRO A 114 -8.86 -25.19 -4.92
C PRO A 114 -7.44 -25.70 -4.73
N ASP A 115 -6.91 -26.38 -5.75
CA ASP A 115 -5.52 -26.77 -5.79
C ASP A 115 -4.74 -25.44 -5.80
N LEU A 116 -4.50 -24.91 -4.60
CA LEU A 116 -3.67 -23.75 -4.34
C LEU A 116 -2.29 -24.30 -4.57
N GLU A 117 -1.92 -24.45 -5.83
CA GLU A 117 -0.55 -24.75 -6.19
C GLU A 117 0.29 -23.62 -5.62
N THR A 118 0.95 -23.91 -4.50
CA THR A 118 1.98 -23.07 -3.97
C THR A 118 3.10 -23.10 -4.99
N TYR A 119 3.17 -22.08 -5.83
CA TYR A 119 4.26 -21.96 -6.78
C TYR A 119 5.46 -21.33 -6.06
N PRO A 120 6.66 -21.90 -6.21
CA PRO A 120 7.86 -21.31 -5.65
C PRO A 120 8.13 -19.97 -6.34
N VAL A 121 8.10 -18.89 -5.58
CA VAL A 121 8.55 -17.59 -6.05
C VAL A 121 10.06 -17.50 -5.83
N ASN A 122 10.82 -17.73 -6.89
CA ASN A 122 12.26 -17.53 -6.87
C ASN A 122 12.57 -16.03 -6.93
N PHE A 123 13.24 -15.51 -5.90
CA PHE A 123 13.75 -14.15 -5.86
C PHE A 123 15.26 -14.13 -5.68
N GLN A 124 15.89 -13.10 -6.25
CA GLN A 124 17.31 -12.86 -6.08
C GLN A 124 17.54 -11.71 -5.09
N LEU A 125 18.30 -11.98 -4.03
CA LEU A 125 18.69 -10.94 -3.08
C LEU A 125 19.83 -10.08 -3.65
N LEU A 126 19.63 -8.77 -3.58
CA LEU A 126 20.61 -7.77 -3.97
C LEU A 126 21.46 -7.42 -2.75
N VAL A 127 22.54 -8.18 -2.56
CA VAL A 127 23.43 -8.12 -1.38
C VAL A 127 24.88 -7.74 -1.74
N THR A 128 25.23 -7.76 -3.03
CA THR A 128 26.58 -7.39 -3.49
C THR A 128 26.54 -6.28 -4.55
N PRO A 129 27.58 -5.43 -4.64
CA PRO A 129 27.68 -4.43 -5.71
C PRO A 129 27.60 -5.03 -7.12
N ALA A 130 28.09 -6.27 -7.31
CA ALA A 130 27.98 -6.98 -8.58
C ALA A 130 26.52 -7.33 -8.91
N SER A 131 25.75 -7.82 -7.92
CA SER A 131 24.32 -8.11 -8.09
C SER A 131 23.51 -6.85 -8.42
N LEU A 132 23.82 -5.71 -7.79
CA LEU A 132 23.20 -4.42 -8.09
C LEU A 132 23.47 -3.97 -9.53
N LYS A 133 24.73 -4.03 -9.98
CA LYS A 133 25.09 -3.69 -11.37
C LYS A 133 24.39 -4.60 -12.38
N ALA A 134 24.30 -5.90 -12.09
CA ALA A 134 23.60 -6.86 -12.93
C ALA A 134 22.10 -6.56 -13.01
N PHE A 135 21.47 -6.20 -11.89
CA PHE A 135 20.08 -5.78 -11.83
C PHE A 135 19.83 -4.51 -12.64
N VAL A 136 20.65 -3.47 -12.51
CA VAL A 136 20.50 -2.21 -13.27
C VAL A 136 20.54 -2.50 -14.78
N ARG A 137 21.51 -3.29 -15.25
CA ARG A 137 21.60 -3.70 -16.66
C ARG A 137 20.37 -4.49 -17.10
N ALA A 138 19.88 -5.40 -16.27
CA ALA A 138 18.68 -6.19 -16.56
C ALA A 138 17.43 -5.30 -16.64
N ALA A 139 17.28 -4.32 -15.75
CA ALA A 139 16.18 -3.35 -15.76
C ALA A 139 16.20 -2.48 -17.02
N GLN A 140 17.37 -1.97 -17.40
CA GLN A 140 17.55 -1.19 -18.63
C GLN A 140 17.23 -2.03 -19.88
N LYS A 141 17.74 -3.26 -19.97
CA LYS A 141 17.46 -4.17 -21.08
C LYS A 141 15.98 -4.58 -21.15
N SER A 142 15.33 -4.75 -20.00
CA SER A 142 13.90 -5.07 -19.91
C SER A 142 13.03 -3.91 -20.41
N GLY A 143 13.47 -2.67 -20.21
CA GLY A 143 12.70 -1.45 -20.51
C GLY A 143 11.46 -1.27 -19.61
N LEU A 144 11.25 -2.17 -18.64
CA LEU A 144 10.20 -2.10 -17.65
C LEU A 144 10.65 -2.72 -16.33
N VAL A 145 10.12 -2.16 -15.24
CA VAL A 145 10.33 -2.61 -13.86
C VAL A 145 9.01 -2.44 -13.11
N ALA A 146 8.51 -3.50 -12.49
CA ALA A 146 7.55 -3.37 -11.40
C ALA A 146 8.31 -3.21 -10.09
N LEU A 147 7.90 -2.29 -9.24
CA LEU A 147 8.55 -2.07 -7.94
C LEU A 147 7.55 -1.79 -6.82
N ALA A 148 7.97 -2.16 -5.62
CA ALA A 148 7.33 -1.79 -4.37
C ALA A 148 8.42 -1.42 -3.35
N ALA A 149 8.19 -0.35 -2.60
CA ALA A 149 9.08 0.08 -1.54
C ALA A 149 8.35 0.01 -0.19
N SER A 150 9.08 -0.40 0.84
CA SER A 150 8.66 -0.32 2.23
C SER A 150 9.56 0.68 2.96
N GLY A 151 9.01 1.31 4.00
CA GLY A 151 9.73 2.28 4.79
C GLY A 151 9.37 2.22 6.26
N ASP A 152 10.18 2.87 7.10
CA ASP A 152 9.92 3.01 8.52
C ASP A 152 8.89 4.12 8.82
N ALA A 153 8.52 4.27 10.09
CA ALA A 153 7.57 5.32 10.53
C ALA A 153 8.08 6.76 10.26
N ARG A 154 9.38 6.93 9.98
CA ARG A 154 10.01 8.23 9.65
C ARG A 154 10.02 8.46 8.13
N GLY A 155 9.53 7.51 7.35
CA GLY A 155 9.49 7.54 5.89
C GLY A 155 10.85 7.35 5.24
N LYS A 156 11.80 6.67 5.91
CA LYS A 156 13.05 6.21 5.32
C LYS A 156 12.82 4.85 4.67
N VAL A 157 13.33 4.65 3.46
CA VAL A 157 13.21 3.36 2.75
C VAL A 157 14.00 2.28 3.49
N THR A 158 13.36 1.15 3.75
CA THR A 158 13.91 0.00 4.48
C THR A 158 14.14 -1.19 3.57
N SER A 159 13.21 -1.46 2.67
CA SER A 159 13.33 -2.55 1.70
C SER A 159 12.62 -2.23 0.39
N LEU A 160 13.07 -2.85 -0.69
CA LEU A 160 12.44 -2.74 -2.00
C LEU A 160 12.34 -4.11 -2.66
N GLY A 161 11.23 -4.34 -3.34
CA GLY A 161 11.02 -5.48 -4.22
C GLY A 161 10.92 -5.01 -5.67
N PHE A 162 11.47 -5.79 -6.58
CA PHE A 162 11.42 -5.54 -8.02
C PHE A 162 11.00 -6.79 -8.77
N ALA A 163 10.25 -6.60 -9.85
CA ALA A 163 9.98 -7.64 -10.83
C ALA A 163 10.24 -7.11 -12.24
N LEU A 164 11.01 -7.86 -13.01
CA LEU A 164 11.32 -7.58 -14.41
C LEU A 164 10.49 -8.47 -15.33
N LYS A 165 10.49 -8.15 -16.63
CA LYS A 165 9.89 -9.00 -17.65
C LYS A 165 10.50 -10.41 -17.60
N GLY A 166 9.66 -11.44 -17.67
CA GLY A 166 10.08 -12.84 -17.61
C GLY A 166 10.18 -13.43 -16.20
N GLY A 167 9.47 -12.84 -15.22
CA GLY A 167 9.31 -13.44 -13.88
C GLY A 167 10.54 -13.32 -12.98
N LYS A 168 11.58 -12.60 -13.39
CA LYS A 168 12.76 -12.36 -12.55
C LYS A 168 12.41 -11.37 -11.46
N THR A 169 12.44 -11.83 -10.21
CA THR A 169 12.17 -10.98 -9.05
C THR A 169 13.45 -10.74 -8.25
N TYR A 170 13.56 -9.54 -7.69
CA TYR A 170 14.71 -9.10 -6.92
C TYR A 170 14.23 -8.47 -5.63
N CYS A 171 14.98 -8.67 -4.54
CA CYS A 171 14.70 -8.04 -3.26
C CYS A 171 15.97 -7.35 -2.74
N LEU A 172 15.80 -6.15 -2.20
CA LEU A 172 16.84 -5.34 -1.60
C LEU A 172 16.42 -4.97 -0.19
N ASN A 173 17.23 -5.34 0.80
CA ASN A 173 17.06 -4.93 2.19
C ASN A 173 18.14 -3.91 2.55
N LEU A 174 17.74 -2.76 3.10
CA LEU A 174 18.61 -1.65 3.50
C LEU A 174 18.72 -1.51 5.03
N GLN A 175 17.95 -2.29 5.81
CA GLN A 175 18.04 -2.29 7.27
C GLN A 175 19.11 -3.26 7.76
N PRO A 176 19.99 -2.84 8.70
CA PRO A 176 20.81 -3.79 9.44
C PRO A 176 19.90 -4.72 10.25
N VAL A 177 20.13 -6.02 10.16
CA VAL A 177 19.45 -7.00 11.01
C VAL A 177 20.09 -6.91 12.39
N GLU A 178 19.28 -6.69 13.43
CA GLU A 178 19.75 -6.86 14.81
C GLU A 178 20.13 -8.33 15.00
N ALA A 179 21.28 -8.59 15.63
CA ALA A 179 21.90 -9.92 15.73
C ALA A 179 21.07 -10.97 16.48
N ASP A 180 19.88 -10.62 16.96
CA ASP A 180 19.02 -11.46 17.81
C ASP A 180 18.06 -12.36 17.02
N CYS A 181 18.04 -12.29 15.69
CA CYS A 181 17.29 -13.22 14.84
C CYS A 181 18.19 -14.38 14.37
N GLN A 182 18.80 -15.12 15.29
CA GLN A 182 19.43 -16.39 14.99
C GLN A 182 18.35 -17.49 14.98
N ASP A 183 17.77 -17.75 13.80
CA ASP A 183 17.23 -19.08 13.54
C ASP A 183 18.43 -20.03 13.44
N GLU A 184 18.68 -20.82 14.48
CA GLU A 184 19.79 -21.80 14.55
C GLU A 184 19.65 -22.99 13.58
N THR A 185 18.78 -22.90 12.57
CA THR A 185 18.51 -24.01 11.62
C THR A 185 18.74 -23.66 10.15
N ALA A 186 19.50 -22.60 9.83
CA ALA A 186 19.84 -22.28 8.45
C ALA A 186 21.36 -22.32 8.22
N GLY A 187 21.87 -23.49 7.84
CA GLY A 187 23.18 -23.57 7.17
C GLY A 187 23.17 -22.77 5.87
N GLU A 188 24.22 -21.98 5.62
CA GLU A 188 24.63 -21.29 4.36
C GLU A 188 23.55 -20.69 3.41
N ASN A 189 22.29 -20.56 3.83
CA ASN A 189 21.18 -20.11 3.01
C ASN A 189 20.81 -18.67 3.33
N LEU A 190 20.99 -17.79 2.35
CA LEU A 190 20.57 -16.38 2.39
C LEU A 190 19.04 -16.31 2.56
N THR A 191 18.57 -15.89 3.74
CA THR A 191 17.14 -15.66 4.01
C THR A 191 16.68 -14.31 3.47
N LEU A 192 15.36 -14.07 3.35
CA LEU A 192 14.79 -12.76 2.95
C LEU A 192 15.33 -11.59 3.78
N PHE A 193 15.70 -11.86 5.03
CA PHE A 193 16.23 -10.88 5.96
C PHE A 193 17.75 -10.79 5.92
N SER A 194 18.45 -11.72 5.26
CA SER A 194 19.90 -11.71 5.18
C SER A 194 20.42 -10.41 4.58
N ASN A 195 21.38 -9.81 5.28
CA ASN A 195 21.99 -8.54 4.93
C ASN A 195 23.51 -8.68 5.01
N THR A 196 24.21 -8.03 4.08
CA THR A 196 25.68 -7.83 4.07
C THR A 196 26.04 -6.35 4.26
N ALA A 197 25.13 -5.52 4.75
CA ALA A 197 25.42 -4.11 5.04
C ALA A 197 26.16 -4.00 6.37
N ALA A 198 27.49 -3.91 6.28
CA ALA A 198 28.28 -3.24 7.30
C ALA A 198 27.75 -1.80 7.50
N ALA A 199 27.77 -1.35 8.75
CA ALA A 199 27.21 -0.10 9.28
C ALA A 199 27.09 1.07 8.28
N ALA A 200 25.89 1.65 8.22
CA ALA A 200 25.42 2.66 7.29
C ALA A 200 26.06 4.07 7.42
N THR A 201 27.34 4.17 7.79
CA THR A 201 27.97 5.47 8.15
C THR A 201 29.19 5.84 7.31
N SER A 202 29.57 5.04 6.29
CA SER A 202 30.64 5.40 5.35
C SER A 202 30.09 5.65 3.92
N PRO A 203 30.68 6.60 3.17
CA PRO A 203 30.30 6.86 1.77
C PRO A 203 30.52 5.65 0.84
N ASP A 204 31.38 4.71 1.24
CA ASP A 204 31.64 3.44 0.55
C ASP A 204 30.70 2.29 0.94
N SER A 205 29.76 2.53 1.86
CA SER A 205 28.81 1.53 2.33
C SER A 205 27.95 0.95 1.20
N PHE A 206 27.57 -0.31 1.37
CA PHE A 206 26.69 -1.01 0.42
C PHE A 206 25.39 -0.22 0.17
N SER A 207 24.81 0.36 1.22
CA SER A 207 23.59 1.16 1.12
C SER A 207 23.75 2.37 0.20
N SER A 208 24.90 3.06 0.22
CA SER A 208 25.18 4.17 -0.71
C SER A 208 25.15 3.70 -2.17
N LYS A 209 25.84 2.59 -2.47
CA LYS A 209 25.90 2.00 -3.82
C LYS A 209 24.54 1.45 -4.27
N ALA A 210 23.75 0.93 -3.34
CA ALA A 210 22.38 0.50 -3.59
C ALA A 210 21.51 1.70 -3.98
N MET A 211 21.57 2.80 -3.22
CA MET A 211 20.82 4.02 -3.50
C MET A 211 21.20 4.65 -4.85
N GLU A 212 22.48 4.65 -5.21
CA GLU A 212 22.94 5.10 -6.53
C GLU A 212 22.37 4.22 -7.66
N SER A 213 22.40 2.89 -7.48
CA SER A 213 21.83 1.93 -8.44
C SER A 213 20.32 2.13 -8.61
N LEU A 214 19.59 2.39 -7.51
CA LEU A 214 18.17 2.70 -7.53
C LEU A 214 17.88 4.01 -8.26
N LYS A 215 18.72 5.03 -8.06
CA LYS A 215 18.59 6.32 -8.73
C LYS A 215 18.68 6.15 -10.25
N ILE A 216 19.65 5.38 -10.74
CA ILE A 216 19.78 5.08 -12.17
C ILE A 216 18.48 4.49 -12.74
N VAL A 217 17.89 3.49 -12.07
CA VAL A 217 16.68 2.83 -12.57
C VAL A 217 15.44 3.71 -12.45
N CYS A 218 15.27 4.40 -11.32
CA CYS A 218 14.07 5.20 -11.03
C CYS A 218 14.01 6.49 -11.86
N GLU A 219 15.15 7.13 -12.12
CA GLU A 219 15.23 8.40 -12.85
C GLU A 219 15.36 8.24 -14.38
N ASP A 220 15.56 7.01 -14.87
CA ASP A 220 15.66 6.73 -16.31
C ASP A 220 14.28 6.78 -17.00
N SER A 221 14.05 7.76 -17.86
CA SER A 221 12.78 7.92 -18.58
C SER A 221 12.50 6.82 -19.62
N CYS A 222 13.48 6.00 -20.01
CA CYS A 222 13.29 4.91 -20.96
C CYS A 222 12.70 3.65 -20.30
N ILE A 223 12.83 3.53 -18.97
CA ILE A 223 12.29 2.39 -18.21
C ILE A 223 10.86 2.73 -17.76
N LYS A 224 9.88 1.90 -18.14
CA LYS A 224 8.49 1.98 -17.69
C LYS A 224 8.34 1.42 -16.28
N LYS A 225 7.81 2.21 -15.34
CA LYS A 225 7.62 1.76 -13.95
C LYS A 225 6.18 1.38 -13.69
N TYR A 226 6.00 0.23 -13.04
CA TYR A 226 4.71 -0.29 -12.60
C TYR A 226 4.72 -0.36 -11.08
N CYS A 227 3.71 0.20 -10.43
CA CYS A 227 3.60 0.17 -8.97
C CYS A 227 2.22 -0.30 -8.53
N HIS A 228 2.13 -0.76 -7.30
CA HIS A 228 0.87 -0.76 -6.54
C HIS A 228 0.94 0.41 -5.57
N ASN A 229 0.02 1.36 -5.67
CA ASN A 229 0.08 2.61 -4.88
C ASN A 229 1.38 3.41 -5.12
N GLY A 230 1.60 3.80 -6.36
CA GLY A 230 2.77 4.53 -6.83
C GLY A 230 3.03 5.83 -6.07
N LYS A 231 1.98 6.50 -5.58
CA LYS A 231 2.09 7.70 -4.74
C LYS A 231 2.99 7.45 -3.51
N GLU A 232 2.78 6.36 -2.79
CA GLU A 232 3.54 6.08 -1.57
C GLU A 232 4.99 5.68 -1.91
N THR A 233 5.16 4.86 -2.95
CA THR A 233 6.51 4.47 -3.44
C THR A 233 7.32 5.70 -3.85
N ILE A 234 6.73 6.62 -4.63
CA ILE A 234 7.37 7.86 -5.07
C ILE A 234 7.75 8.72 -3.86
N ARG A 235 6.84 8.87 -2.89
CA ARG A 235 7.08 9.66 -1.68
C ARG A 235 8.28 9.12 -0.89
N LEU A 236 8.36 7.81 -0.69
CA LEU A 236 9.46 7.17 0.04
C LEU A 236 10.81 7.34 -0.68
N LEU A 237 10.83 7.18 -2.00
CA LEU A 237 12.03 7.37 -2.81
C LEU A 237 12.50 8.84 -2.81
N GLN A 238 11.59 9.80 -2.96
CA GLN A 238 11.91 11.23 -2.94
C GLN A 238 12.50 11.69 -1.60
N ARG A 239 11.97 11.20 -0.48
CA ARG A 239 12.54 11.46 0.86
C ARG A 239 13.96 10.94 1.00
N SER A 240 14.32 9.93 0.21
CA SER A 240 15.66 9.34 0.18
C SER A 240 16.54 9.94 -0.93
N GLY A 241 16.12 11.05 -1.54
CA GLY A 241 16.87 11.76 -2.58
C GLY A 241 16.84 11.11 -3.96
N ILE A 242 15.93 10.16 -4.20
CA ILE A 242 15.76 9.50 -5.50
C ILE A 242 14.56 10.11 -6.24
N GLY A 243 14.82 10.66 -7.43
CA GLY A 243 13.76 11.06 -8.35
C GLY A 243 13.05 9.86 -8.97
N PHE A 244 11.82 10.08 -9.42
CA PHE A 244 11.02 9.02 -10.04
C PHE A 244 10.44 9.51 -11.36
N LYS A 245 10.80 8.84 -12.46
CA LYS A 245 10.33 9.16 -13.80
C LYS A 245 9.60 8.00 -14.43
N HIS A 246 8.62 8.31 -15.28
CA HIS A 246 7.89 7.35 -16.10
C HIS A 246 7.14 6.28 -15.29
N LEU A 247 6.26 6.72 -14.37
CA LEU A 247 5.21 5.85 -13.83
C LEU A 247 4.25 5.49 -14.97
N ALA A 248 4.38 4.29 -15.53
CA ALA A 248 3.58 3.82 -16.65
C ALA A 248 2.22 3.27 -16.20
N PHE A 249 2.14 2.70 -15.00
CA PHE A 249 0.92 2.08 -14.50
C PHE A 249 0.88 2.00 -12.98
N ASP A 250 -0.30 2.19 -12.40
CA ASP A 250 -0.59 1.96 -10.99
C ASP A 250 -1.77 0.99 -10.86
N THR A 251 -1.51 -0.20 -10.31
CA THR A 251 -2.52 -1.25 -10.18
C THR A 251 -3.63 -0.86 -9.18
N MET A 252 -3.34 -0.02 -8.18
CA MET A 252 -4.35 0.44 -7.22
C MET A 252 -5.35 1.39 -7.89
N LEU A 253 -4.87 2.29 -8.75
CA LEU A 253 -5.75 3.19 -9.52
C LEU A 253 -6.51 2.43 -10.61
N ALA A 254 -5.89 1.42 -11.22
CA ALA A 254 -6.54 0.59 -12.23
C ALA A 254 -7.66 -0.29 -11.65
N ALA A 255 -7.58 -0.66 -10.38
CA ALA A 255 -8.60 -1.44 -9.68
C ALA A 255 -9.85 -0.61 -9.30
N VAL A 256 -9.76 0.72 -9.33
CA VAL A 256 -10.93 1.57 -9.11
C VAL A 256 -11.84 1.44 -10.34
N PRO A 257 -13.09 0.95 -10.18
CA PRO A 257 -14.00 0.83 -11.30
C PRO A 257 -14.21 2.20 -11.93
N ARG A 258 -14.00 2.31 -13.24
CA ARG A 258 -14.28 3.55 -13.95
C ARG A 258 -15.79 3.80 -13.84
N PRO A 259 -16.24 4.99 -13.38
CA PRO A 259 -17.64 5.34 -13.50
C PRO A 259 -18.02 5.25 -14.98
N ASN A 260 -19.16 4.62 -15.22
CA ASN A 260 -19.65 4.30 -16.56
C ASN A 260 -19.81 5.62 -17.34
N VAL A 261 -18.82 5.98 -18.18
CA VAL A 261 -18.94 7.14 -19.07
C VAL A 261 -19.83 6.69 -20.23
N PRO A 262 -21.07 7.20 -20.36
CA PRO A 262 -21.89 6.83 -21.50
C PRO A 262 -21.15 7.19 -22.78
N LYS A 263 -21.00 6.20 -23.67
CA LYS A 263 -20.45 6.40 -25.02
C LYS A 263 -21.27 7.49 -25.69
N ARG A 264 -20.73 8.71 -25.80
CA ARG A 264 -21.27 9.68 -26.75
C ARG A 264 -21.04 9.09 -28.14
N HIS A 265 -22.11 8.56 -28.73
CA HIS A 265 -22.13 8.27 -30.15
C HIS A 265 -21.76 9.56 -30.89
N PRO A 266 -20.83 9.54 -31.85
CA PRO A 266 -20.59 10.69 -32.69
C PRO A 266 -21.86 10.93 -33.51
N GLN A 267 -22.61 11.99 -33.17
CA GLN A 267 -23.60 12.57 -34.06
C GLN A 267 -22.82 13.09 -35.27
N VAL A 268 -22.92 12.34 -36.36
CA VAL A 268 -22.44 12.75 -37.68
C VAL A 268 -23.37 13.86 -38.14
N HIS A 269 -23.00 15.12 -37.87
CA HIS A 269 -23.59 16.24 -38.61
C HIS A 269 -22.95 16.25 -39.99
N GLY A 270 -23.70 15.72 -40.96
CA GLY A 270 -23.41 15.91 -42.37
C GLY A 270 -23.40 17.40 -42.71
N TRP A 271 -22.27 17.84 -43.25
CA TRP A 271 -22.20 19.01 -44.13
C TRP A 271 -21.95 18.47 -45.53
N GLY A 272 -22.89 18.75 -46.42
CA GLY A 272 -22.95 18.26 -47.80
C GLY A 272 -24.40 18.15 -48.25
#